data_AF-A0A842T2V6-F1
#
_entry.id   AF-A0A842T2V6-F1
#
_cell.length_a   1.000
_cell.length_b   1.000
_cell.length_c   1.000
_cell.angle_alpha   90.00
_cell.angle_beta   90.00
_cell.angle_gamma   90.00
#
_symmetry.space_group_name_H-M   'P 1'
#
loop_
_entity.id
_entity.type
_entity.pdbx_description
1 polymer ?
#
loop_
_entity_poly.entity_id
_entity_poly.type
_entity_poly.pdbx_seq_one_letter_code
_entity_poly.pdbx_strand_id
1 'polypeptide(L)'
;MSITPLEYGTSLILTIILLCVKFLTASYLGYKIYLRRKETGQFSLFSFIFSVFLLLICLFLSRLFYSIFDFVLTNLNPALYHVNPNTFFWKIGVLISALGYGWVLFIVDRSILKFKFKGIFSYIIVLIAFIVFIFPVTSASEFQLVSFLLFFINIIAIILPILFLYIGKKAAEFKKPAYLIAVGVIIYAIGANILVETIVAALDSLLPGIRIVIYFLSLIFKISGLVLFSYAVINFVEIFSK
;
A
#
# COMPACT_ATOMS: atom_id res chain seq x y z
N MET A 1 14.79 -23.03 1.03
CA MET A 1 16.01 -22.50 1.68
C MET A 1 15.60 -22.00 3.06
N SER A 2 16.31 -22.35 4.12
CA SER A 2 15.99 -21.90 5.48
C SER A 2 16.52 -20.50 5.72
N ILE A 3 15.66 -19.58 6.16
CA ILE A 3 16.05 -18.21 6.52
C ILE A 3 16.93 -18.25 7.76
N THR A 4 18.00 -17.45 7.75
CA THR A 4 18.92 -17.38 8.89
C THR A 4 18.29 -16.61 10.06
N PRO A 5 18.68 -16.90 11.32
CA PRO A 5 18.19 -16.15 12.48
C PRO A 5 18.43 -14.64 12.37
N LEU A 6 19.55 -14.25 11.75
CA LEU A 6 19.89 -12.84 11.51
C LEU A 6 18.93 -12.17 10.52
N GLU A 7 18.64 -12.83 9.39
CA GLU A 7 17.67 -12.33 8.39
C GLU A 7 16.27 -12.20 8.98
N TYR A 8 15.84 -13.19 9.76
CA TYR A 8 14.56 -13.17 10.45
C TYR A 8 14.47 -11.98 11.42
N GLY A 9 15.45 -11.85 12.32
CA GLY A 9 15.48 -10.76 13.31
C GLY A 9 15.53 -9.38 12.66
N THR A 10 16.34 -9.23 11.62
CA THR A 10 16.44 -7.97 10.86
C THR A 10 15.11 -7.64 10.19
N SER A 11 14.48 -8.60 9.50
CA SER A 11 13.19 -8.41 8.83
C SER A 11 12.07 -8.00 9.80
N LEU A 12 12.10 -8.57 11.01
CA LEU A 12 11.15 -8.25 12.07
C LEU A 12 11.34 -6.80 12.57
N ILE A 13 12.57 -6.42 12.90
CA ILE A 13 12.88 -5.05 13.37
C ILE A 13 12.50 -4.01 12.30
N LEU A 14 12.86 -4.25 11.04
CA LEU A 14 12.49 -3.36 9.94
C LEU A 14 10.96 -3.26 9.76
N THR A 15 10.23 -4.36 9.98
CA THR A 15 8.76 -4.35 9.95
C THR A 15 8.17 -3.53 11.09
N ILE A 16 8.73 -3.61 12.30
CA ILE A 16 8.31 -2.79 13.45
C ILE A 16 8.53 -1.31 13.15
N ILE A 17 9.70 -0.95 12.61
CA ILE A 17 10.00 0.44 12.20
C ILE A 17 8.97 0.93 11.18
N LEU A 18 8.63 0.12 10.17
CA LEU A 18 7.61 0.47 9.17
C LEU A 18 6.24 0.71 9.81
N LEU A 19 5.83 -0.12 10.76
CA LEU A 19 4.57 0.03 11.49
C LEU A 19 4.54 1.34 12.29
N CYS A 20 5.64 1.66 13.00
CA CYS A 20 5.76 2.93 13.72
C CYS A 20 5.64 4.13 12.78
N VAL A 21 6.33 4.13 11.63
CA VAL A 21 6.25 5.23 10.66
C VAL A 21 4.85 5.36 10.06
N LYS A 22 4.17 4.25 9.75
CA LYS A 22 2.77 4.28 9.28
C LYS A 22 1.86 4.91 10.33
N PHE A 23 2.01 4.51 11.59
CA PHE A 23 1.23 5.05 12.70
C PHE A 23 1.46 6.56 12.89
N LEU A 24 2.74 6.99 12.89
CA LEU A 24 3.10 8.40 13.02
C LEU A 24 2.56 9.23 11.86
N THR A 25 2.66 8.73 10.63
CA THR A 25 2.16 9.45 9.44
C THR A 25 0.63 9.51 9.42
N ALA A 26 -0.06 8.42 9.82
CA ALA A 26 -1.51 8.43 9.97
C ALA A 26 -1.96 9.44 11.04
N SER A 27 -1.27 9.47 12.19
CA SER A 27 -1.53 10.42 13.28
C SER A 27 -1.31 11.86 12.82
N TYR A 28 -0.25 12.12 12.04
CA TYR A 28 0.04 13.43 11.47
C TYR A 28 -1.05 13.90 10.49
N LEU A 29 -1.51 13.03 9.59
CA LEU A 29 -2.64 13.34 8.70
C LEU A 29 -3.94 13.57 9.49
N GLY A 30 -4.22 12.75 10.50
CA GLY A 30 -5.36 12.92 11.40
C GLY A 30 -5.35 14.28 12.11
N TYR A 31 -4.19 14.69 12.61
CA TYR A 31 -4.01 16.02 13.22
C TYR A 31 -4.26 17.16 12.21
N LYS A 32 -3.74 17.04 10.98
CA LYS A 32 -3.98 18.04 9.92
C LYS A 32 -5.45 18.13 9.52
N ILE A 33 -6.15 16.99 9.43
CA ILE A 33 -7.60 16.95 9.18
C ILE A 33 -8.37 17.64 10.32
N TYR A 34 -7.97 17.39 11.57
CA TYR A 34 -8.58 18.03 12.74
C TYR A 34 -8.41 19.55 12.73
N LEU A 35 -7.19 20.06 12.50
CA LEU A 35 -6.94 21.50 12.42
C LEU A 35 -7.79 22.14 11.33
N ARG A 36 -7.84 21.53 10.15
CA ARG A 36 -8.62 22.04 9.04
C ARG A 36 -10.13 22.06 9.32
N ARG A 37 -10.66 21.04 10.01
CA ARG A 37 -12.05 21.02 10.47
C ARG A 37 -12.33 22.20 11.41
N LYS A 38 -11.40 22.51 12.30
CA LYS A 38 -11.52 23.65 13.23
C LYS A 38 -11.56 24.99 12.50
N GLU A 39 -10.78 25.14 11.43
CA GLU A 39 -10.72 26.38 10.63
C GLU A 39 -11.94 26.56 9.73
N THR A 40 -12.41 25.50 9.08
CA THR A 40 -13.46 25.57 8.05
C THR A 40 -14.87 25.25 8.57
N GLY A 41 -14.98 24.71 9.78
CA GLY A 41 -16.24 24.26 10.38
C GLY A 41 -16.87 23.02 9.72
N GLN A 42 -16.34 22.56 8.57
CA GLN A 42 -16.91 21.46 7.80
C GLN A 42 -15.99 20.23 7.82
N PHE A 43 -16.59 19.06 8.09
CA PHE A 43 -15.90 17.79 7.96
C PHE A 43 -16.32 17.08 6.67
N SER A 44 -15.48 17.15 5.64
CA SER A 44 -15.73 16.44 4.38
C SER A 44 -15.12 15.04 4.42
N LEU A 45 -15.96 14.05 4.74
CA LEU A 45 -15.64 12.61 4.64
C LEU A 45 -15.16 12.21 3.24
N PHE A 46 -15.57 12.94 2.21
CA PHE A 46 -15.20 12.69 0.82
C PHE A 46 -14.02 13.57 0.35
N SER A 47 -13.27 14.15 1.29
CA SER A 47 -12.05 14.88 0.99
C SER A 47 -10.89 13.93 0.67
N PHE A 48 -10.03 14.34 -0.26
CA PHE A 48 -8.88 13.54 -0.67
C PHE A 48 -7.92 13.26 0.51
N ILE A 49 -7.66 14.24 1.37
CA ILE A 49 -6.82 14.04 2.57
C ILE A 49 -7.38 12.99 3.53
N PHE A 50 -8.71 12.97 3.76
CA PHE A 50 -9.34 11.96 4.60
C PHE A 50 -9.27 10.57 3.97
N SER A 51 -9.40 10.47 2.65
CA SER A 51 -9.24 9.20 1.93
C SER A 51 -7.84 8.61 2.10
N VAL A 52 -6.80 9.45 2.07
CA VAL A 52 -5.41 9.04 2.26
C VAL A 52 -5.16 8.66 3.72
N PHE A 53 -5.74 9.37 4.68
CA PHE A 53 -5.71 8.98 6.08
C PHE A 53 -6.31 7.58 6.30
N LEU A 54 -7.49 7.30 5.71
CA LEU A 54 -8.11 5.98 5.77
C LEU A 54 -7.21 4.91 5.12
N LEU A 55 -6.60 5.20 3.96
CA LEU A 55 -5.64 4.31 3.33
C LEU A 55 -4.47 3.98 4.27
N LEU A 56 -3.90 4.96 4.98
CA LEU A 56 -2.80 4.71 5.92
C LEU A 56 -3.23 3.81 7.08
N ILE A 57 -4.45 3.98 7.61
CA ILE A 57 -5.01 3.07 8.61
C ILE A 57 -5.14 1.66 8.05
N CYS A 58 -5.72 1.51 6.86
CA CYS A 58 -5.84 0.21 6.19
C CYS A 58 -4.47 -0.44 5.97
N LEU A 59 -3.47 0.31 5.51
CA LEU A 59 -2.11 -0.19 5.31
C LEU A 59 -1.38 -0.53 6.61
N PHE A 60 -1.72 0.13 7.72
CA PHE A 60 -1.22 -0.20 9.05
C PHE A 60 -1.82 -1.51 9.54
N LEU A 61 -3.15 -1.61 9.56
CA LEU A 61 -3.87 -2.81 9.99
C LEU A 61 -3.49 -4.03 9.13
N SER A 62 -3.50 -3.87 7.81
CA SER A 62 -3.04 -4.89 6.86
C SER A 62 -1.64 -5.40 7.20
N ARG A 63 -0.70 -4.51 7.55
CA ARG A 63 0.66 -4.94 7.91
C ARG A 63 0.71 -5.67 9.25
N LEU A 64 -0.17 -5.38 10.21
CA LEU A 64 -0.26 -6.19 11.43
C LEU A 64 -0.64 -7.65 11.11
N PHE A 65 -1.64 -7.85 10.25
CA PHE A 65 -2.03 -9.20 9.80
C PHE A 65 -0.92 -9.88 9.02
N TYR A 66 -0.24 -9.16 8.12
CA TYR A 66 0.93 -9.72 7.44
C TYR A 66 2.08 -10.02 8.39
N SER A 67 2.32 -9.24 9.45
CA SER A 67 3.35 -9.56 10.43
C SER A 67 3.04 -10.85 11.20
N ILE A 68 1.78 -11.09 11.55
CA ILE A 68 1.36 -12.36 12.16
C ILE A 68 1.60 -13.51 11.17
N PHE A 69 1.18 -13.33 9.92
CA PHE A 69 1.41 -14.32 8.86
C PHE A 69 2.91 -14.61 8.65
N ASP A 70 3.71 -13.57 8.43
CA ASP A 70 5.14 -13.63 8.10
C ASP A 70 5.95 -14.21 9.27
N PHE A 71 5.79 -13.68 10.48
CA PHE A 71 6.69 -13.95 11.60
C PHE A 71 6.16 -14.98 12.60
N VAL A 72 4.84 -15.08 12.79
CA VAL A 72 4.28 -16.00 13.81
C VAL A 72 3.90 -17.33 13.17
N LEU A 73 3.21 -17.28 12.03
CA LEU A 73 2.56 -18.46 11.44
C LEU A 73 3.45 -19.20 10.44
N THR A 74 4.20 -18.46 9.62
CA THR A 74 5.00 -19.07 8.54
C THR A 74 6.49 -19.04 8.83
N ASN A 75 6.97 -18.22 9.78
CA ASN A 75 8.39 -17.97 10.00
C ASN A 75 9.13 -17.66 8.68
N LEU A 76 8.47 -16.91 7.79
CA LEU A 76 8.91 -16.58 6.45
C LEU A 76 9.21 -17.79 5.54
N ASN A 77 8.69 -18.99 5.86
CA ASN A 77 8.82 -20.19 5.04
C ASN A 77 7.72 -20.26 3.97
N PRO A 78 8.04 -20.14 2.66
CA PRO A 78 7.04 -20.17 1.59
C PRO A 78 6.22 -21.46 1.52
N ALA A 79 6.77 -22.59 1.99
CA ALA A 79 6.06 -23.86 2.01
C ALA A 79 4.82 -23.84 2.92
N LEU A 80 4.76 -22.91 3.89
CA LEU A 80 3.66 -22.80 4.84
C LEU A 80 2.59 -21.77 4.41
N TYR A 81 2.77 -21.08 3.28
CA TYR A 81 1.90 -19.95 2.88
C TYR A 81 0.48 -20.37 2.51
N HIS A 82 0.31 -21.59 1.99
CA HIS A 82 -0.98 -22.16 1.58
C HIS A 82 -1.70 -22.94 2.70
N VAL A 83 -1.05 -23.11 3.85
CA VAL A 83 -1.57 -23.92 4.95
C VAL A 83 -2.55 -23.09 5.80
N ASN A 84 -3.69 -23.67 6.18
CA ASN A 84 -4.60 -23.04 7.13
C ASN A 84 -4.09 -23.24 8.58
N PRO A 85 -4.17 -22.22 9.46
CA PRO A 85 -4.86 -20.93 9.31
C PRO A 85 -4.02 -19.80 8.68
N ASN A 86 -2.78 -20.06 8.26
CA ASN A 86 -1.83 -19.04 7.79
C ASN A 86 -2.41 -18.21 6.65
N THR A 87 -2.93 -18.87 5.61
CA THR A 87 -3.49 -18.19 4.44
C THR A 87 -4.67 -17.28 4.78
N PHE A 88 -5.42 -17.58 5.84
CA PHE A 88 -6.55 -16.75 6.27
C PHE A 88 -6.09 -15.37 6.77
N PHE A 89 -5.03 -15.31 7.58
CA PHE A 89 -4.47 -14.04 8.04
C PHE A 89 -3.91 -13.21 6.88
N TRP A 90 -3.24 -13.86 5.92
CA TRP A 90 -2.77 -13.20 4.71
C TRP A 90 -3.92 -12.60 3.89
N LYS A 91 -5.01 -13.35 3.69
CA LYS A 91 -6.22 -12.88 2.98
C LYS A 91 -6.89 -11.69 3.65
N ILE A 92 -6.96 -11.66 4.99
CA ILE A 92 -7.46 -10.50 5.73
C ILE A 92 -6.57 -9.28 5.45
N GLY A 93 -5.24 -9.45 5.52
CA GLY A 93 -4.28 -8.41 5.19
C GLY A 93 -4.50 -7.84 3.78
N VAL A 94 -4.69 -8.72 2.80
CA VAL A 94 -5.01 -8.37 1.41
C VAL A 94 -6.30 -7.55 1.33
N LEU A 95 -7.40 -8.07 1.89
CA LEU A 95 -8.71 -7.43 1.82
C LEU A 95 -8.70 -6.02 2.41
N ILE A 96 -8.12 -5.86 3.61
CA ILE A 96 -8.03 -4.55 4.28
C ILE A 96 -7.24 -3.55 3.42
N SER A 97 -6.11 -3.97 2.84
CA SER A 97 -5.31 -3.08 1.99
C SER A 97 -6.05 -2.68 0.70
N ALA A 98 -6.74 -3.63 0.07
CA ALA A 98 -7.49 -3.39 -1.16
C ALA A 98 -8.68 -2.46 -0.93
N LEU A 99 -9.37 -2.55 0.21
CA LEU A 99 -10.42 -1.61 0.59
C LEU A 99 -9.87 -0.18 0.73
N GLY A 100 -8.69 -0.02 1.33
CA GLY A 100 -8.01 1.28 1.40
C GLY A 100 -7.66 1.84 0.03
N TYR A 101 -7.09 1.01 -0.86
CA TYR A 101 -6.75 1.42 -2.23
C TYR A 101 -7.99 1.76 -3.06
N GLY A 102 -9.03 0.93 -2.98
CA GLY A 102 -10.32 1.18 -3.63
C GLY A 102 -10.91 2.51 -3.19
N TRP A 103 -10.95 2.77 -1.88
CA TRP A 103 -11.47 4.03 -1.34
C TRP A 103 -10.75 5.26 -1.90
N VAL A 104 -9.41 5.27 -1.91
CA VAL A 104 -8.65 6.39 -2.48
C VAL A 104 -8.93 6.56 -3.97
N LEU A 105 -8.97 5.48 -4.75
CA LEU A 105 -9.25 5.57 -6.18
C LEU A 105 -10.68 6.07 -6.46
N PHE A 106 -11.66 5.65 -5.65
CA PHE A 106 -13.02 6.16 -5.73
C PHE A 106 -13.08 7.66 -5.45
N ILE A 107 -12.39 8.13 -4.41
CA ILE A 107 -12.35 9.56 -4.06
C ILE A 107 -11.60 10.38 -5.11
N VAL A 108 -10.51 9.86 -5.68
CA VAL A 108 -9.82 10.52 -6.78
C VAL A 108 -10.74 10.64 -8.00
N ASP A 109 -11.44 9.58 -8.38
CA ASP A 109 -12.37 9.65 -9.51
C ASP A 109 -13.52 10.62 -9.22
N ARG A 110 -14.17 10.51 -8.05
CA ARG A 110 -15.29 11.38 -7.64
C ARG A 110 -14.90 12.84 -7.50
N SER A 111 -13.90 13.14 -6.68
CA SER A 111 -13.60 14.49 -6.21
C SER A 111 -12.63 15.23 -7.11
N ILE A 112 -11.72 14.53 -7.79
CA ILE A 112 -10.70 15.15 -8.66
C ILE A 112 -11.10 15.03 -10.12
N LEU A 113 -11.56 13.86 -10.57
CA LEU A 113 -11.91 13.62 -11.98
C LEU A 113 -13.40 13.83 -12.30
N LYS A 114 -14.21 14.23 -11.31
CA LYS A 114 -15.65 14.46 -11.46
C LYS A 114 -16.41 13.24 -12.02
N PHE A 115 -16.10 12.06 -11.50
CA PHE A 115 -16.69 10.76 -11.88
C PHE A 115 -16.51 10.35 -13.36
N LYS A 116 -15.41 10.76 -13.99
CA LYS A 116 -15.11 10.38 -15.38
C LYS A 116 -15.13 8.86 -15.60
N PHE A 117 -14.65 8.09 -14.63
CA PHE A 117 -14.61 6.61 -14.70
C PHE A 117 -15.72 5.91 -13.90
N LYS A 118 -16.64 6.67 -13.30
CA LYS A 118 -17.76 6.14 -12.49
C LYS A 118 -17.33 5.15 -11.41
N GLY A 119 -16.13 5.29 -10.86
CA GLY A 119 -15.57 4.43 -9.82
C GLY A 119 -15.13 3.03 -10.27
N ILE A 120 -15.11 2.73 -11.58
CA ILE A 120 -14.95 1.36 -12.09
C ILE A 120 -13.68 0.67 -11.57
N PHE A 121 -12.56 1.40 -11.51
CA PHE A 121 -11.28 0.87 -11.02
C PHE A 121 -11.30 0.53 -9.53
N SER A 122 -12.00 1.34 -8.73
CA SER A 122 -12.21 1.03 -7.30
C SER A 122 -13.03 -0.25 -7.15
N TYR A 123 -14.12 -0.37 -7.90
CA TYR A 123 -14.99 -1.56 -7.81
C TYR A 123 -14.27 -2.82 -8.23
N ILE A 124 -13.44 -2.77 -9.28
CA ILE A 124 -12.64 -3.94 -9.72
C ILE A 124 -11.66 -4.37 -8.62
N ILE A 125 -10.93 -3.43 -8.00
CA ILE A 125 -9.99 -3.78 -6.91
C ILE A 125 -10.70 -4.46 -5.75
N VAL A 126 -11.82 -3.89 -5.31
CA VAL A 126 -12.59 -4.43 -4.19
C VAL A 126 -13.16 -5.80 -4.55
N LEU A 127 -13.71 -5.96 -5.76
CA LEU A 127 -14.24 -7.25 -6.23
C LEU A 127 -13.15 -8.34 -6.27
N ILE A 128 -11.98 -8.04 -6.83
CA ILE A 128 -10.85 -8.99 -6.88
C ILE A 128 -10.45 -9.39 -5.45
N ALA A 129 -10.37 -8.42 -4.52
CA ALA A 129 -10.02 -8.71 -3.14
C ALA A 129 -11.05 -9.61 -2.43
N PHE A 130 -12.35 -9.40 -2.68
CA PHE A 130 -13.40 -10.29 -2.18
C PHE A 130 -13.30 -11.70 -2.78
N ILE A 131 -13.05 -11.81 -4.09
CA ILE A 131 -12.82 -13.11 -4.75
C ILE A 131 -11.65 -13.82 -4.07
N VAL A 132 -10.51 -13.15 -3.90
CA VAL A 132 -9.31 -13.68 -3.21
C VAL A 132 -9.62 -14.12 -1.78
N PHE A 133 -10.42 -13.34 -1.05
CA PHE A 133 -10.78 -13.65 0.33
C PHE A 133 -11.60 -14.95 0.44
N ILE A 134 -12.60 -15.10 -0.43
CA ILE A 134 -13.54 -16.25 -0.40
C ILE A 134 -12.94 -17.50 -1.06
N PHE A 135 -12.05 -17.34 -2.05
CA PHE A 135 -11.47 -18.45 -2.81
C PHE A 135 -10.77 -19.45 -1.89
N PRO A 136 -11.17 -20.74 -1.82
CA PRO A 136 -10.52 -21.71 -0.95
C PRO A 136 -9.09 -21.99 -1.44
N VAL A 137 -8.11 -21.88 -0.54
CA VAL A 137 -6.72 -22.20 -0.83
C VAL A 137 -6.35 -23.41 0.01
N THR A 138 -6.01 -24.50 -0.67
CA THR A 138 -5.69 -25.81 -0.11
C THR A 138 -4.34 -26.33 -0.61
N SER A 139 -3.80 -25.74 -1.68
CA SER A 139 -2.52 -26.13 -2.28
C SER A 139 -1.63 -24.93 -2.63
N ALA A 140 -0.34 -25.20 -2.83
CA ALA A 140 0.63 -24.17 -3.22
C ALA A 140 0.32 -23.54 -4.60
N SER A 141 -0.19 -24.33 -5.55
CA SER A 141 -0.58 -23.83 -6.88
C SER A 141 -1.78 -22.89 -6.79
N GLU A 142 -2.76 -23.19 -5.94
CA GLU A 142 -3.89 -22.29 -5.67
C GLU A 142 -3.44 -20.99 -4.99
N PHE A 143 -2.50 -21.06 -4.05
CA PHE A 143 -1.93 -19.84 -3.45
C PHE A 143 -1.23 -18.96 -4.49
N GLN A 144 -0.50 -19.57 -5.43
CA GLN A 144 0.12 -18.84 -6.55
C GLN A 144 -0.92 -18.22 -7.48
N LEU A 145 -2.00 -18.94 -7.81
CA LEU A 145 -3.10 -18.42 -8.63
C LEU A 145 -3.74 -17.19 -7.98
N VAL A 146 -4.05 -17.27 -6.69
CA VAL A 146 -4.64 -16.16 -5.94
C VAL A 146 -3.65 -14.98 -5.84
N SER A 147 -2.36 -15.26 -5.64
CA SER A 147 -1.31 -14.23 -5.66
C SER A 147 -1.19 -13.56 -7.03
N PHE A 148 -1.38 -14.31 -8.12
CA PHE A 148 -1.42 -13.76 -9.47
C PHE A 148 -2.64 -12.86 -9.70
N LEU A 149 -3.81 -13.18 -9.14
CA LEU A 149 -4.97 -12.27 -9.21
C LEU A 149 -4.67 -10.90 -8.56
N LEU A 150 -3.87 -10.88 -7.49
CA LEU A 150 -3.45 -9.62 -6.85
C LEU A 150 -2.52 -8.77 -7.71
N PHE A 151 -1.84 -9.36 -8.70
CA PHE A 151 -1.06 -8.60 -9.68
C PHE A 151 -1.95 -7.61 -10.45
N PHE A 152 -3.20 -7.96 -10.75
CA PHE A 152 -4.13 -7.03 -11.41
C PHE A 152 -4.47 -5.83 -10.53
N ILE A 153 -4.55 -5.99 -9.20
CA ILE A 153 -4.72 -4.86 -8.27
C ILE A 153 -3.52 -3.91 -8.39
N ASN A 154 -2.30 -4.44 -8.46
CA ASN A 154 -1.09 -3.64 -8.65
C ASN A 154 -1.08 -2.91 -10.00
N ILE A 155 -1.52 -3.53 -11.09
CA ILE A 155 -1.66 -2.86 -12.40
C ILE A 155 -2.65 -1.70 -12.29
N ILE A 156 -3.81 -1.90 -11.69
CA ILE A 156 -4.81 -0.83 -11.53
C ILE A 156 -4.26 0.29 -10.65
N ALA A 157 -3.46 -0.02 -9.64
CA ALA A 157 -2.82 0.98 -8.79
C ALA A 157 -1.85 1.91 -9.56
N ILE A 158 -1.28 1.48 -10.70
CA ILE A 158 -0.44 2.33 -11.58
C ILE A 158 -1.24 3.48 -12.21
N ILE A 159 -2.56 3.37 -12.29
CA ILE A 159 -3.42 4.44 -12.79
C ILE A 159 -3.27 5.69 -11.91
N LEU A 160 -3.11 5.54 -10.59
CA LEU A 160 -3.00 6.66 -9.66
C LEU A 160 -1.82 7.59 -9.99
N PRO A 161 -0.55 7.13 -10.08
CA PRO A 161 0.55 8.01 -10.46
C PRO A 161 0.38 8.58 -11.86
N ILE A 162 -0.14 7.83 -12.84
CA ILE A 162 -0.39 8.34 -14.20
C ILE A 162 -1.37 9.53 -14.18
N LEU A 163 -2.46 9.42 -13.42
CA LEU A 163 -3.44 10.49 -13.27
C LEU A 163 -2.82 11.75 -12.64
N PHE A 164 -2.02 11.59 -11.60
CA PHE A 164 -1.36 12.73 -10.96
C PHE A 164 -0.25 13.35 -11.82
N LEU A 165 0.48 12.56 -12.61
CA LEU A 165 1.39 13.09 -13.64
C LEU A 165 0.61 13.91 -14.68
N TYR A 166 -0.56 13.42 -15.12
CA TYR A 166 -1.42 14.13 -16.06
C TYR A 166 -1.94 15.45 -15.49
N ILE A 167 -2.43 15.45 -14.24
CA ILE A 167 -2.89 16.65 -13.53
C ILE A 167 -1.74 17.66 -13.42
N GLY A 168 -0.55 17.21 -13.02
CA GLY A 168 0.61 18.09 -12.89
C GLY A 168 1.08 18.71 -14.21
N LYS A 169 0.85 18.04 -15.33
CA LYS A 169 1.12 18.58 -16.67
C LYS A 169 0.08 19.61 -17.12
N LYS A 170 -1.18 19.45 -16.73
CA LYS A 170 -2.32 20.26 -17.22
C LYS A 170 -2.64 21.47 -16.35
N ALA A 171 -2.43 21.39 -15.04
CA ALA A 171 -2.77 22.45 -14.10
C ALA A 171 -1.52 22.97 -13.39
N ALA A 172 -1.09 24.18 -13.76
CA ALA A 172 0.14 24.77 -13.26
C ALA A 172 0.14 24.94 -11.73
N GLU A 173 -1.02 25.28 -11.15
CA GLU A 173 -1.22 25.43 -9.71
C GLU A 173 -0.98 24.13 -8.92
N PHE A 174 -1.30 22.97 -9.50
CA PHE A 174 -1.14 21.66 -8.85
C PHE A 174 0.15 20.95 -9.24
N LYS A 175 0.99 21.55 -10.10
CA LYS A 175 2.14 20.89 -10.74
C LYS A 175 3.07 20.17 -9.75
N LYS A 176 3.57 20.91 -8.75
CA LYS A 176 4.53 20.35 -7.78
C LYS A 176 3.88 19.29 -6.88
N PRO A 177 2.75 19.54 -6.19
CA PRO A 177 2.12 18.53 -5.35
C PRO A 177 1.69 17.28 -6.13
N ALA A 178 1.16 17.43 -7.34
CA ALA A 178 0.72 16.29 -8.15
C ALA A 178 1.90 15.39 -8.57
N TYR A 179 3.02 15.98 -9.01
CA TYR A 179 4.22 15.20 -9.30
C TYR A 179 4.81 14.52 -8.06
N LEU A 180 4.83 15.20 -6.91
CA LEU A 180 5.30 14.57 -5.66
C LEU A 180 4.39 13.43 -5.20
N ILE A 181 3.07 13.53 -5.39
CA ILE A 181 2.14 12.42 -5.16
C ILE A 181 2.52 11.23 -6.06
N ALA A 182 2.65 11.45 -7.37
CA ALA A 182 2.97 10.39 -8.31
C ALA A 182 4.30 9.71 -7.99
N VAL A 183 5.35 10.50 -7.73
CA VAL A 183 6.67 10.00 -7.36
C VAL A 183 6.63 9.23 -6.03
N GLY A 184 5.93 9.74 -5.02
CA GLY A 184 5.78 9.06 -3.72
C GLY A 184 5.12 7.69 -3.86
N VAL A 185 4.05 7.61 -4.67
CA VAL A 185 3.36 6.34 -4.96
C VAL A 185 4.28 5.37 -5.71
N ILE A 186 5.03 5.83 -6.71
CA ILE A 186 5.98 4.99 -7.47
C ILE A 186 7.08 4.45 -6.55
N ILE A 187 7.70 5.30 -5.73
CA ILE A 187 8.75 4.88 -4.80
C ILE A 187 8.20 3.84 -3.81
N TYR A 188 7.02 4.09 -3.23
CA TYR A 188 6.37 3.13 -2.33
C TYR A 188 6.10 1.80 -3.04
N ALA A 189 5.58 1.83 -4.27
CA ALA A 189 5.28 0.64 -5.05
C ALA A 189 6.53 -0.18 -5.37
N ILE A 190 7.65 0.46 -5.71
CA ILE A 190 8.94 -0.22 -5.91
C ILE A 190 9.37 -0.93 -4.62
N GLY A 191 9.35 -0.22 -3.48
CA GLY A 191 9.68 -0.81 -2.19
C GLY A 191 8.74 -1.94 -1.76
N ALA A 192 7.48 -1.90 -2.17
CA ALA A 192 6.51 -2.98 -1.94
C ALA A 192 6.80 -4.22 -2.77
N ASN A 193 7.08 -4.04 -4.06
CA ASN A 193 7.22 -5.16 -4.99
C ASN A 193 8.60 -5.82 -4.95
N ILE A 194 9.66 -5.13 -4.51
CA ILE A 194 11.00 -5.76 -4.43
C ILE A 194 11.06 -6.94 -3.43
N LEU A 195 10.11 -7.03 -2.49
CA LEU A 195 9.99 -8.15 -1.54
C LEU A 195 9.17 -9.34 -2.07
N VAL A 196 8.67 -9.29 -3.31
CA VAL A 196 7.97 -10.44 -3.89
C VAL A 196 8.96 -11.60 -4.01
N GLU A 197 8.59 -12.78 -3.51
CA GLU A 197 9.53 -13.93 -3.43
C GLU A 197 10.14 -14.29 -4.79
N THR A 198 9.40 -14.15 -5.89
CA THR A 198 9.96 -14.35 -7.24
C THR A 198 11.15 -13.43 -7.54
N ILE A 199 11.08 -12.16 -7.13
CA ILE A 199 12.16 -11.19 -7.31
C ILE A 199 13.30 -11.49 -6.33
N VAL A 200 12.97 -11.75 -5.06
CA VAL A 200 13.96 -12.05 -4.02
C VAL A 200 14.74 -13.31 -4.37
N ALA A 201 14.08 -14.40 -4.75
CA ALA A 201 14.71 -15.65 -5.15
C ALA A 201 15.60 -15.50 -6.39
N ALA A 202 15.14 -14.73 -7.39
CA ALA A 202 15.95 -14.44 -8.58
C ALA A 202 17.23 -13.68 -8.21
N LEU A 203 17.14 -12.65 -7.36
CA LEU A 203 18.32 -11.89 -6.92
C LEU A 203 19.26 -12.69 -6.02
N ASP A 204 18.71 -13.50 -5.11
CA ASP A 204 19.48 -14.33 -4.18
C ASP A 204 20.29 -15.43 -4.89
N SER A 205 19.77 -15.94 -6.02
CA SER A 205 20.53 -16.86 -6.88
C SER A 205 21.71 -16.20 -7.60
N LEU A 206 21.68 -14.88 -7.81
CA LEU A 206 22.76 -14.12 -8.43
C LEU A 206 23.77 -13.60 -7.39
N LEU A 207 23.30 -13.19 -6.22
CA LEU A 207 24.14 -12.65 -5.15
C LEU A 207 23.67 -13.21 -3.78
N PRO A 208 24.30 -14.29 -3.28
CA PRO A 208 23.94 -14.88 -1.99
C PRO A 208 24.00 -13.86 -0.85
N GLY A 209 22.94 -13.77 -0.04
CA GLY A 209 22.87 -12.84 1.10
C GLY A 209 22.34 -11.44 0.75
N ILE A 210 21.95 -11.20 -0.51
CA ILE A 210 21.27 -9.96 -0.95
C ILE A 210 19.95 -9.73 -0.20
N ARG A 211 19.32 -10.77 0.36
CA ARG A 211 18.02 -10.69 1.05
C ARG A 211 17.98 -9.58 2.10
N ILE A 212 19.00 -9.48 2.95
CA ILE A 212 19.10 -8.42 3.98
C ILE A 212 19.09 -7.03 3.34
N VAL A 213 19.91 -6.83 2.30
CA VAL A 213 20.01 -5.56 1.58
C VAL A 213 18.66 -5.20 0.94
N ILE A 214 17.98 -6.18 0.34
CA ILE A 214 16.65 -5.99 -0.25
C ILE A 214 15.63 -5.56 0.81
N TYR A 215 15.65 -6.15 2.01
CA TYR A 215 14.76 -5.73 3.11
C TYR A 215 15.01 -4.28 3.52
N PHE A 216 16.27 -3.86 3.65
CA PHE A 216 16.62 -2.46 3.95
C PHE A 216 16.17 -1.51 2.84
N LEU A 217 16.45 -1.81 1.57
CA LEU A 217 16.04 -0.99 0.43
C LEU A 217 14.51 -0.88 0.34
N SER A 218 13.80 -2.00 0.54
CA SER A 218 12.33 -2.01 0.62
C SER A 218 11.83 -1.07 1.70
N LEU A 219 12.42 -1.09 2.90
CA LEU A 219 12.02 -0.23 4.00
C LEU A 219 12.22 1.25 3.66
N ILE A 220 13.42 1.61 3.17
CA ILE A 220 13.76 2.98 2.78
C ILE A 220 12.76 3.49 1.75
N PHE A 221 12.53 2.75 0.67
CA PHE A 221 11.57 3.16 -0.37
C PHE A 221 10.14 3.26 0.16
N LYS A 222 9.67 2.31 0.98
CA LYS A 222 8.33 2.40 1.58
C LYS A 222 8.19 3.64 2.47
N ILE A 223 9.16 3.92 3.34
CA ILE A 223 9.12 5.07 4.24
C ILE A 223 9.18 6.37 3.44
N SER A 224 10.18 6.52 2.57
CA SER A 224 10.36 7.73 1.76
C SER A 224 9.16 7.99 0.86
N GLY A 225 8.63 6.96 0.19
CA GLY A 225 7.45 7.07 -0.64
C GLY A 225 6.21 7.49 0.15
N LEU A 226 6.00 6.91 1.33
CA LEU A 226 4.84 7.18 2.19
C LEU A 226 4.87 8.59 2.79
N VAL A 227 6.05 9.03 3.26
CA VAL A 227 6.25 10.40 3.78
C VAL A 227 6.06 11.43 2.67
N LEU A 228 6.68 11.20 1.50
CA LEU A 228 6.57 12.11 0.35
C LEU A 228 5.12 12.23 -0.14
N PHE A 229 4.43 11.08 -0.28
CA PHE A 229 3.03 11.03 -0.67
C PHE A 229 2.14 11.79 0.32
N SER A 230 2.31 11.53 1.63
CA SER A 230 1.48 12.16 2.66
C SER A 230 1.68 13.68 2.73
N TYR A 231 2.94 14.13 2.64
CA TYR A 231 3.27 15.56 2.56
C TYR A 231 2.65 16.22 1.32
N ALA A 232 2.76 15.57 0.16
CA ALA A 232 2.25 16.11 -1.09
C ALA A 232 0.72 16.18 -1.12
N VAL A 233 0.02 15.21 -0.50
CA VAL A 233 -1.45 15.22 -0.36
C VAL A 233 -1.94 16.42 0.43
N ILE A 234 -1.28 16.77 1.54
CA ILE A 234 -1.65 17.95 2.34
C ILE A 234 -1.57 19.21 1.47
N ASN A 235 -0.42 19.44 0.83
CA ASN A 235 -0.22 20.62 -0.01
C ASN A 235 -1.18 20.66 -1.20
N PHE A 236 -1.44 19.52 -1.84
CA PHE A 236 -2.40 19.42 -2.95
C PHE A 236 -3.79 19.88 -2.50
N VAL A 237 -4.21 19.43 -1.32
CA VAL A 237 -5.52 19.70 -0.77
C VAL A 237 -5.67 21.15 -0.30
N GLU A 238 -4.61 21.75 0.25
CA GLU A 238 -4.59 23.18 0.62
C GLU A 238 -4.78 24.10 -0.60
N ILE A 239 -4.27 23.72 -1.77
CA ILE A 239 -4.47 24.46 -3.02
C ILE A 239 -5.87 24.20 -3.57
N PHE A 240 -6.30 22.93 -3.60
CA PHE A 240 -7.57 22.52 -4.20
C PHE A 240 -8.81 23.04 -3.47
N SER A 241 -8.65 23.45 -2.21
CA SER A 241 -9.76 23.87 -1.36
C SER A 241 -9.89 25.38 -1.20
N LYS A 242 -9.04 26.15 -1.89
CA LYS A 242 -9.21 27.59 -2.08
C LYS A 242 -10.15 27.82 -3.27
#